data_AF-A0A8H3I3V1-F1
#
_entry.id   AF-A0A8H3I3V1-F1
#
_cell.length_a   1.000
_cell.length_b   1.000
_cell.length_c   1.000
_cell.angle_alpha   90.00
_cell.angle_beta   90.00
_cell.angle_gamma   90.00
#
_symmetry.space_group_name_H-M   'P 1'
#
loop_
_entity.id
_entity.type
_entity.pdbx_description
1 polymer ?
#
loop_
_entity_poly.entity_id
_entity_poly.type
_entity_poly.pdbx_seq_one_letter_code
_entity_poly.pdbx_strand_id
1 'polypeptide(L)'
;MVKLLQIAAASPIDRSARSRSAVSDLSSVHPPPTSSTAMLVFWVALLSFFSVSLSAPVSGNTKTAECTNPVVRREWRSLSQSQRNKFHKAVKCLQDKPSVLDAKESKNLFDDFSYSHYQINLTIHHVAAFFPWHRYFIILREQAMAECGYTDPMPYWDWTRDSTVESYKNSEIFDSEKGFGGNGTGKTDWVDGLCVEDGPYAGFKVNFPEPHCLTRRMNVTDLSVTNWNKSLVHQIMQYPDYLNFWNNTERFPHDRIHGSISGDMRRQYSPNEPLFFLHHTQIDRLWTIWQGRNETRLHDYAGNTVQNSTVSTARLSNKLYTLGLAPVREVEDYMDTLSNGLCYTYDDIEWRYGDDDGKDHDKDHDKDHDN
;
A
#
# COMPACT_ATOMS: atom_id res chain seq x y z
N MET A 1 -19.33 -39.96 -4.34
CA MET A 1 -18.02 -40.27 -4.98
C MET A 1 -17.55 -39.03 -5.72
N VAL A 2 -16.74 -38.19 -5.07
CA VAL A 2 -16.16 -36.99 -5.68
C VAL A 2 -14.64 -37.15 -5.58
N LYS A 3 -13.99 -37.23 -6.75
CA LYS A 3 -12.54 -37.40 -6.88
C LYS A 3 -11.83 -36.08 -6.56
N LEU A 4 -10.97 -36.10 -5.54
CA LEU A 4 -9.93 -35.08 -5.37
C LEU A 4 -8.88 -35.26 -6.46
N LEU A 5 -8.56 -34.19 -7.19
CA LEU A 5 -7.35 -34.07 -8.00
C LEU A 5 -6.24 -33.51 -7.12
N GLN A 6 -5.26 -34.37 -6.79
CA GLN A 6 -3.96 -33.99 -6.23
C GLN A 6 -3.09 -33.41 -7.35
N ILE A 7 -2.57 -32.20 -7.15
CA ILE A 7 -1.47 -31.65 -7.94
C ILE A 7 -0.18 -31.87 -7.13
N ALA A 8 0.79 -32.50 -7.78
CA ALA A 8 2.04 -32.97 -7.21
C ALA A 8 2.99 -31.82 -6.83
N ALA A 9 3.61 -31.95 -5.65
CA ALA A 9 4.74 -31.14 -5.22
C ALA A 9 6.01 -31.60 -5.93
N ALA A 10 6.78 -30.67 -6.49
CA ALA A 10 8.11 -30.92 -7.04
C ALA A 10 9.15 -30.98 -5.92
N SER A 11 10.02 -31.99 -5.98
CA SER A 11 11.12 -32.27 -5.04
C SER A 11 12.24 -31.23 -5.10
N PRO A 12 13.00 -31.03 -3.99
CA PRO A 12 14.17 -30.16 -3.98
C PRO A 12 15.41 -30.85 -4.56
N ILE A 13 16.21 -30.08 -5.29
CA ILE A 13 17.50 -30.48 -5.84
C ILE A 13 18.58 -30.49 -4.75
N ASP A 14 19.26 -31.62 -4.69
CA ASP A 14 20.44 -31.95 -3.91
C ASP A 14 21.65 -31.05 -4.25
N ARG A 15 22.32 -30.51 -3.23
CA ARG A 15 23.73 -30.09 -3.31
C ARG A 15 24.43 -30.45 -2.01
N SER A 16 25.08 -31.62 -2.02
CA SER A 16 26.07 -32.00 -1.04
C SER A 16 27.48 -31.51 -1.40
N ALA A 17 28.16 -31.05 -0.35
CA ALA A 17 29.60 -31.06 -0.09
C ALA A 17 30.59 -30.21 -0.91
N ARG A 18 31.19 -29.23 -0.21
CA ARG A 18 32.62 -29.34 0.16
C ARG A 18 32.98 -28.50 1.39
N SER A 19 33.67 -29.15 2.32
CA SER A 19 34.29 -28.58 3.51
C SER A 19 35.64 -27.95 3.18
N ARG A 20 36.07 -26.95 3.97
CA ARG A 20 37.25 -27.02 4.84
C ARG A 20 37.45 -25.73 5.65
N SER A 21 37.86 -25.98 6.89
CA SER A 21 38.29 -25.07 7.94
C SER A 21 39.39 -24.08 7.55
N ALA A 22 39.40 -22.92 8.19
CA ALA A 22 40.59 -22.42 8.87
C ALA A 22 40.18 -21.45 9.99
N VAL A 23 40.47 -21.87 11.23
CA VAL A 23 40.53 -21.03 12.42
C VAL A 23 41.93 -20.44 12.48
N SER A 24 42.06 -19.14 12.73
CA SER A 24 43.24 -18.59 13.40
C SER A 24 42.89 -17.25 14.07
N ASP A 25 42.99 -17.28 15.40
CA ASP A 25 43.20 -16.17 16.32
C ASP A 25 44.14 -15.09 15.77
N LEU A 26 43.90 -13.82 16.14
CA LEU A 26 44.97 -12.92 16.57
C LEU A 26 44.40 -11.75 17.39
N SER A 27 44.55 -11.89 18.71
CA SER A 27 44.93 -10.89 19.72
C SER A 27 44.86 -9.38 19.40
N SER A 28 44.06 -8.69 20.22
CA SER A 28 44.35 -7.44 20.96
C SER A 28 45.49 -6.53 20.47
N VAL A 29 45.14 -5.30 20.09
CA VAL A 29 46.07 -4.16 20.03
C VAL A 29 45.50 -3.01 20.85
N HIS A 30 46.22 -2.64 21.92
CA HIS A 30 46.04 -1.42 22.71
C HIS A 30 46.71 -0.20 22.02
N PRO A 31 46.27 1.04 22.31
CA PRO A 31 46.82 2.26 21.73
C PRO A 31 48.06 2.79 22.49
N PRO A 32 48.95 3.57 21.84
CA PRO A 32 50.07 4.23 22.51
C PRO A 32 49.71 5.64 23.04
N PRO A 33 50.55 6.25 23.88
CA PRO A 33 50.15 7.24 24.89
C PRO A 33 50.25 8.71 24.46
N THR A 34 49.54 9.55 25.20
CA THR A 34 49.55 11.02 25.17
C THR A 34 50.69 11.64 25.99
N SER A 35 51.24 12.77 25.53
CA SER A 35 51.91 13.80 26.34
C SER A 35 52.05 15.09 25.51
N SER A 36 51.26 16.15 25.83
CA SER A 36 51.67 17.38 26.56
C SER A 36 52.45 18.37 25.66
N THR A 37 52.20 19.68 25.55
CA THR A 37 51.58 20.72 26.39
C THR A 37 51.34 21.96 25.51
N ALA A 38 50.35 22.80 25.82
CA ALA A 38 50.47 24.26 25.80
C ALA A 38 49.17 24.89 26.36
N MET A 39 49.32 25.53 27.52
CA MET A 39 48.30 26.33 28.19
C MET A 39 47.91 27.55 27.35
N LEU A 40 46.62 27.89 27.35
CA LEU A 40 46.20 29.28 27.46
C LEU A 40 44.87 29.39 28.21
N VAL A 41 44.96 30.21 29.25
CA VAL A 41 44.00 30.51 30.31
C VAL A 41 42.88 31.39 29.73
N PHE A 42 41.63 31.23 30.17
CA PHE A 42 40.85 32.27 30.88
C PHE A 42 39.31 32.07 30.85
N TRP A 43 38.72 32.41 32.01
CA TRP A 43 37.32 32.70 32.34
C TRP A 43 36.36 31.56 32.67
N VAL A 44 36.29 31.27 33.97
CA VAL A 44 35.15 30.67 34.66
C VAL A 44 34.03 31.71 34.73
N ALA A 45 32.90 31.44 34.08
CA ALA A 45 31.61 32.02 34.42
C ALA A 45 30.61 30.86 34.50
N LEU A 46 30.33 30.43 35.73
CA LEU A 46 29.21 29.54 36.04
C LEU A 46 27.90 30.27 35.74
N LEU A 47 27.26 29.90 34.62
CA LEU A 47 25.82 30.07 34.43
C LEU A 47 25.18 28.70 34.50
N SER A 48 24.68 28.40 35.69
CA SER A 48 23.79 27.28 35.99
C SER A 48 22.48 27.45 35.22
N PHE A 49 22.46 27.07 33.95
CA PHE A 49 21.19 26.77 33.28
C PHE A 49 20.73 25.42 33.78
N PHE A 50 19.89 25.44 34.82
CA PHE A 50 18.91 24.37 35.04
C PHE A 50 18.03 24.33 33.80
N SER A 51 18.39 23.49 32.82
CA SER A 51 17.41 22.97 31.88
C SER A 51 16.47 22.10 32.70
N VAL A 52 15.33 22.68 33.08
CA VAL A 52 14.17 21.90 33.50
C VAL A 52 13.77 21.08 32.27
N SER A 53 14.33 19.89 32.14
CA SER A 53 13.74 18.84 31.33
C SER A 53 12.38 18.54 31.96
N LEU A 54 11.32 19.14 31.42
CA LEU A 54 9.97 18.60 31.62
C LEU A 54 9.98 17.21 30.99
N SER A 55 10.35 16.21 31.78
CA SER A 55 9.96 14.83 31.52
C SER A 55 8.44 14.80 31.65
N ALA A 56 7.74 14.95 30.53
CA ALA A 56 6.32 14.67 30.49
C ALA A 56 6.13 13.21 30.95
N PRO A 57 5.19 12.95 31.87
CA PRO A 57 4.98 11.60 32.37
C PRO A 57 4.50 10.72 31.22
N VAL A 58 5.23 9.65 30.94
CA VAL A 58 4.71 8.49 30.22
C VAL A 58 3.71 7.82 31.16
N SER A 59 2.45 8.24 31.09
CA SER A 59 1.31 7.54 31.69
C SER A 59 0.02 8.07 31.09
N GLY A 60 -0.65 7.20 30.34
CA GLY A 60 -1.99 7.44 29.85
C GLY A 60 -2.18 6.76 28.52
N ASN A 61 -3.00 5.71 28.52
CA ASN A 61 -3.60 5.09 27.36
C ASN A 61 -4.53 6.13 26.69
N THR A 62 -4.00 7.18 26.08
CA THR A 62 -4.79 8.19 25.38
C THR A 62 -5.22 7.57 24.06
N LYS A 63 -6.40 6.93 24.05
CA LYS A 63 -7.22 6.90 22.84
C LYS A 63 -7.29 8.35 22.35
N THR A 64 -6.58 8.66 21.27
CA THR A 64 -6.37 10.05 20.83
C THR A 64 -7.68 10.62 20.29
N ALA A 65 -7.87 11.93 20.48
CA ALA A 65 -9.06 12.66 20.09
C ALA A 65 -9.47 12.41 18.63
N GLU A 66 -10.78 12.31 18.40
CA GLU A 66 -11.34 12.15 17.06
C GLU A 66 -11.01 13.35 16.17
N CYS A 67 -10.61 13.07 14.92
CA CYS A 67 -10.39 14.05 13.88
C CYS A 67 -11.71 14.77 13.53
N THR A 68 -11.70 16.10 13.63
CA THR A 68 -12.88 16.94 13.37
C THR A 68 -12.92 17.53 11.96
N ASN A 69 -11.81 17.49 11.21
CA ASN A 69 -11.72 18.04 9.86
C ASN A 69 -10.93 17.10 8.94
N PRO A 70 -11.52 15.96 8.55
CA PRO A 70 -10.82 14.97 7.73
C PRO A 70 -10.57 15.48 6.32
N VAL A 71 -9.40 15.15 5.76
CA VAL A 71 -9.17 15.33 4.32
C VAL A 71 -9.98 14.31 3.53
N VAL A 72 -10.42 14.68 2.34
CA VAL A 72 -11.29 13.84 1.51
C VAL A 72 -10.48 13.18 0.41
N ARG A 73 -10.36 11.85 0.44
CA ARG A 73 -9.86 11.04 -0.67
C ARG A 73 -10.96 10.91 -1.72
N ARG A 74 -10.60 11.11 -2.99
CA ARG A 74 -11.56 11.26 -4.09
C ARG A 74 -11.32 10.26 -5.21
N GLU A 75 -12.37 9.97 -5.97
CA GLU A 75 -12.26 9.09 -7.14
C GLU A 75 -11.41 9.76 -8.22
N TRP A 76 -10.50 9.01 -8.86
CA TRP A 76 -9.53 9.53 -9.84
C TRP A 76 -10.13 10.44 -10.91
N ARG A 77 -11.30 10.06 -11.45
CA ARG A 77 -11.95 10.79 -12.56
C ARG A 77 -12.53 12.13 -12.10
N SER A 78 -12.75 12.32 -10.80
CA SER A 78 -13.16 13.61 -10.25
C SER A 78 -12.01 14.62 -10.13
N LEU A 79 -10.75 14.16 -10.20
CA LEU A 79 -9.59 15.04 -10.09
C LEU A 79 -9.41 15.89 -11.35
N SER A 80 -8.98 17.13 -11.17
CA SER A 80 -8.51 17.97 -12.29
C SER A 80 -7.23 17.42 -12.92
N GLN A 81 -6.99 17.72 -14.19
CA GLN A 81 -5.74 17.31 -14.87
C GLN A 81 -4.48 17.82 -14.15
N SER A 82 -4.54 18.99 -13.50
CA SER A 82 -3.42 19.50 -12.70
C SER A 82 -3.10 18.60 -11.51
N GLN A 83 -4.10 18.12 -10.79
CA GLN A 83 -3.93 17.19 -9.66
C GLN A 83 -3.37 15.84 -10.14
N ARG A 84 -3.89 15.31 -11.26
CA ARG A 84 -3.38 14.08 -11.88
C ARG A 84 -1.91 14.22 -12.27
N ASN A 85 -1.54 15.33 -12.90
CA ASN A 85 -0.15 15.61 -13.27
C ASN A 85 0.77 15.71 -12.05
N LYS A 86 0.32 16.33 -10.96
CA LYS A 86 1.09 16.39 -9.70
C LYS A 86 1.29 15.00 -9.10
N PHE A 87 0.27 14.14 -9.14
CA PHE A 87 0.37 12.75 -8.69
C PHE A 87 1.48 12.01 -9.47
N HIS A 88 1.40 12.00 -10.80
CA HIS A 88 2.40 11.32 -11.64
C HIS A 88 3.81 11.87 -11.44
N LYS A 89 3.94 13.19 -11.30
CA LYS A 89 5.22 13.85 -11.01
C LYS A 89 5.81 13.36 -9.68
N ALA A 90 5.00 13.28 -8.63
CA ALA A 90 5.48 12.83 -7.34
C ALA A 90 5.86 11.35 -7.33
N VAL A 91 5.10 10.48 -8.02
CA VAL A 91 5.45 9.07 -8.19
C VAL A 91 6.84 8.91 -8.84
N LYS A 92 7.12 9.66 -9.91
CA LYS A 92 8.45 9.63 -10.58
C LYS A 92 9.56 10.17 -9.68
N CYS A 93 9.30 11.24 -8.94
CA CYS A 93 10.26 11.83 -8.01
C CYS A 93 10.73 10.84 -6.92
N LEU A 94 9.91 9.86 -6.54
CA LEU A 94 10.35 8.82 -5.59
C LEU A 94 11.51 7.97 -6.14
N GLN A 95 11.73 7.93 -7.45
CA GLN A 95 12.89 7.26 -8.05
C GLN A 95 14.20 8.01 -7.82
N ASP A 96 14.12 9.33 -7.57
CA ASP A 96 15.27 10.20 -7.31
C ASP A 96 15.61 10.27 -5.82
N LYS A 97 14.71 9.80 -4.95
CA LYS A 97 14.91 9.76 -3.50
C LYS A 97 15.77 8.55 -3.13
N PRO A 98 16.80 8.71 -2.27
CA PRO A 98 17.60 7.57 -1.84
C PRO A 98 16.71 6.55 -1.12
N SER A 99 17.04 5.26 -1.30
CA SER A 99 16.43 4.20 -0.50
C SER A 99 16.72 4.42 0.98
N VAL A 100 15.73 4.12 1.82
CA VAL A 100 15.84 4.12 3.29
C VAL A 100 16.09 2.72 3.86
N LEU A 101 16.08 1.70 3.01
CA LEU A 101 16.31 0.32 3.38
C LEU A 101 17.76 -0.09 3.12
N ASP A 102 18.31 -0.92 4.01
CA ASP A 102 19.60 -1.59 3.77
C ASP A 102 19.38 -2.85 2.92
N ALA A 103 18.94 -2.66 1.67
CA ALA A 103 18.63 -3.73 0.72
C ALA A 103 19.30 -3.47 -0.63
N LYS A 104 20.13 -4.40 -1.09
CA LYS A 104 20.92 -4.22 -2.33
C LYS A 104 20.04 -4.08 -3.57
N GLU A 105 18.91 -4.77 -3.61
CA GLU A 105 17.97 -4.78 -4.72
C GLU A 105 17.13 -3.49 -4.79
N SER A 106 16.92 -2.82 -3.65
CA SER A 106 16.23 -1.53 -3.59
C SER A 106 17.21 -0.39 -3.85
N LYS A 107 16.97 0.44 -4.88
CA LYS A 107 17.90 1.52 -5.26
C LYS A 107 17.43 2.90 -4.83
N ASN A 108 16.12 3.07 -4.67
CA ASN A 108 15.51 4.34 -4.35
C ASN A 108 14.26 4.11 -3.49
N LEU A 109 13.69 5.21 -2.99
CA LEU A 109 12.49 5.15 -2.15
C LEU A 109 11.30 4.53 -2.88
N PHE A 110 11.20 4.66 -4.21
CA PHE A 110 10.17 3.97 -4.98
C PHE A 110 10.27 2.45 -4.86
N ASP A 111 11.49 1.90 -5.01
CA ASP A 111 11.77 0.46 -4.91
C ASP A 111 11.53 -0.08 -3.49
N ASP A 112 11.70 0.73 -2.44
CA ASP A 112 11.53 0.30 -1.05
C ASP A 112 10.11 -0.18 -0.75
N PHE A 113 9.10 0.43 -1.37
CA PHE A 113 7.70 0.00 -1.25
C PHE A 113 7.54 -1.42 -1.82
N SER A 114 8.05 -1.67 -3.02
CA SER A 114 7.99 -2.98 -3.67
C SER A 114 8.79 -4.04 -2.91
N TYR A 115 9.97 -3.67 -2.42
CA TYR A 115 10.82 -4.56 -1.62
C TYR A 115 10.12 -4.96 -0.31
N SER A 116 9.63 -3.99 0.46
CA SER A 116 8.92 -4.25 1.73
C SER A 116 7.73 -5.18 1.49
N HIS A 117 6.87 -4.85 0.53
CA HIS A 117 5.67 -5.62 0.20
C HIS A 117 6.00 -7.06 -0.24
N TYR A 118 7.04 -7.24 -1.05
CA TYR A 118 7.51 -8.55 -1.50
C TYR A 118 7.97 -9.43 -0.33
N GLN A 119 8.83 -8.89 0.54
CA GLN A 119 9.48 -9.67 1.58
C GLN A 119 8.51 -10.16 2.67
N ILE A 120 7.51 -9.37 3.02
CA ILE A 120 6.55 -9.72 4.09
C ILE A 120 5.22 -10.23 3.56
N ASN A 121 5.11 -10.54 2.26
CA ASN A 121 3.89 -10.97 1.60
C ASN A 121 3.07 -12.02 2.38
N LEU A 122 3.76 -12.99 3.00
CA LEU A 122 3.14 -14.09 3.78
C LEU A 122 2.40 -13.63 5.05
N THR A 123 2.61 -12.41 5.51
CA THR A 123 1.99 -11.86 6.72
C THR A 123 1.12 -10.63 6.43
N ILE A 124 0.90 -10.29 5.16
CA ILE A 124 0.09 -9.12 4.75
C ILE A 124 -0.98 -9.45 3.71
N HIS A 125 -0.92 -10.61 3.04
CA HIS A 125 -1.99 -11.11 2.17
C HIS A 125 -2.56 -12.42 2.67
N HIS A 126 -3.84 -12.67 2.43
CA HIS A 126 -4.60 -13.84 2.86
C HIS A 126 -4.51 -14.07 4.37
N VAL A 127 -4.55 -12.96 5.11
CA VAL A 127 -4.41 -12.88 6.57
C VAL A 127 -5.26 -11.73 7.11
N ALA A 128 -5.51 -11.74 8.42
CA ALA A 128 -6.25 -10.67 9.09
C ALA A 128 -5.62 -9.29 8.89
N ALA A 129 -4.29 -9.20 8.83
CA ALA A 129 -3.56 -7.93 8.71
C ALA A 129 -3.72 -7.23 7.35
N PHE A 130 -4.39 -7.85 6.37
CA PHE A 130 -4.55 -7.34 5.01
C PHE A 130 -4.97 -5.88 4.98
N PHE A 131 -6.13 -5.54 5.54
CA PHE A 131 -6.62 -4.17 5.54
C PHE A 131 -5.75 -3.18 6.33
N PRO A 132 -5.47 -3.38 7.63
CA PRO A 132 -4.72 -2.39 8.42
C PRO A 132 -3.30 -2.19 7.90
N TRP A 133 -2.64 -3.24 7.40
CA TRP A 133 -1.30 -3.11 6.82
C TRP A 133 -1.33 -2.30 5.52
N HIS A 134 -2.27 -2.58 4.61
CA HIS A 134 -2.38 -1.83 3.35
C HIS A 134 -2.83 -0.39 3.57
N ARG A 135 -3.72 -0.13 4.55
CA ARG A 135 -4.04 1.24 5.00
C ARG A 135 -2.80 1.99 5.45
N TYR A 136 -1.99 1.37 6.32
CA TYR A 136 -0.73 1.96 6.74
C TYR A 136 0.20 2.23 5.55
N PHE A 137 0.30 1.27 4.63
CA PHE A 137 1.15 1.36 3.44
C PHE A 137 0.74 2.51 2.49
N ILE A 138 -0.56 2.78 2.33
CA ILE A 138 -1.06 3.94 1.58
C ILE A 138 -0.61 5.25 2.25
N ILE A 139 -0.75 5.35 3.57
CA ILE A 139 -0.35 6.55 4.33
C ILE A 139 1.15 6.80 4.20
N LEU A 140 1.96 5.75 4.25
CA LEU A 140 3.41 5.87 4.02
C LEU A 140 3.73 6.40 2.61
N ARG A 141 2.96 5.96 1.60
CA ARG A 141 3.13 6.46 0.24
C ARG A 141 2.71 7.92 0.11
N GLU A 142 1.61 8.33 0.73
CA GLU A 142 1.19 9.74 0.81
C GLU A 142 2.28 10.61 1.44
N GLN A 143 2.86 10.18 2.56
CA GLN A 143 3.94 10.89 3.24
C GLN A 143 5.19 11.02 2.35
N ALA A 144 5.61 9.93 1.70
CA ALA A 144 6.73 9.95 0.78
C ALA A 144 6.47 10.87 -0.43
N MET A 145 5.27 10.85 -0.99
CA MET A 145 4.87 11.70 -2.11
C MET A 145 4.75 13.19 -1.72
N ALA A 146 4.44 13.48 -0.45
CA ALA A 146 4.44 14.85 0.08
C ALA A 146 5.85 15.47 0.03
N GLU A 147 6.91 14.69 0.27
CA GLU A 147 8.29 15.16 0.09
C GLU A 147 8.68 15.41 -1.37
N CYS A 148 7.85 14.96 -2.31
CA CYS A 148 7.92 15.22 -3.74
C CYS A 148 6.91 16.30 -4.20
N GLY A 149 6.27 17.00 -3.25
CA GLY A 149 5.38 18.12 -3.52
C GLY A 149 3.94 17.75 -3.87
N TYR A 150 3.52 16.50 -3.64
CA TYR A 150 2.13 16.08 -3.76
C TYR A 150 1.45 16.07 -2.39
N THR A 151 0.61 17.07 -2.14
CA THR A 151 -0.09 17.28 -0.86
C THR A 151 -1.59 17.00 -0.94
N ASP A 152 -2.08 16.60 -2.11
CA ASP A 152 -3.48 16.16 -2.25
C ASP A 152 -3.65 14.77 -1.61
N PRO A 153 -4.82 14.42 -1.06
CA PRO A 153 -5.08 13.07 -0.54
C PRO A 153 -4.97 12.00 -1.63
N MET A 154 -4.55 10.78 -1.28
CA MET A 154 -4.45 9.66 -2.23
C MET A 154 -5.81 9.41 -2.90
N PRO A 155 -5.88 9.43 -4.24
CA PRO A 155 -7.12 9.10 -4.93
C PRO A 155 -7.38 7.61 -4.92
N TYR A 156 -8.62 7.23 -5.20
CA TYR A 156 -9.00 5.84 -5.43
C TYR A 156 -9.48 5.62 -6.87
N TRP A 157 -9.36 4.38 -7.33
CA TRP A 157 -9.94 3.94 -8.61
C TRP A 157 -11.16 3.07 -8.32
N ASP A 158 -12.35 3.57 -8.64
CA ASP A 158 -13.58 2.78 -8.53
C ASP A 158 -13.73 1.84 -9.74
N TRP A 159 -13.18 0.62 -9.60
CA TRP A 159 -13.29 -0.42 -10.62
C TRP A 159 -14.72 -0.90 -10.85
N THR A 160 -15.67 -0.63 -9.94
CA THR A 160 -17.06 -1.06 -10.13
C THR A 160 -17.75 -0.29 -11.27
N ARG A 161 -17.18 0.85 -11.68
CA ARG A 161 -17.55 1.60 -12.90
C ARG A 161 -17.01 0.94 -14.18
N ASP A 162 -15.96 0.12 -14.04
CA ASP A 162 -15.24 -0.58 -15.10
C ASP A 162 -15.54 -2.08 -15.11
N SER A 163 -16.79 -2.46 -14.82
CA SER A 163 -17.19 -3.85 -14.60
C SER A 163 -17.80 -4.53 -15.84
N THR A 164 -17.50 -4.05 -17.05
CA THR A 164 -17.71 -4.79 -18.30
C THR A 164 -16.41 -4.83 -19.10
N VAL A 165 -16.26 -5.79 -20.02
CA VAL A 165 -15.05 -5.86 -20.87
C VAL A 165 -14.86 -4.55 -21.65
N GLU A 166 -15.95 -3.94 -22.11
CA GLU A 166 -15.93 -2.69 -22.85
C GLU A 166 -15.57 -1.50 -21.95
N SER A 167 -16.23 -1.32 -20.80
CA SER A 167 -15.95 -0.20 -19.91
C SER A 167 -14.56 -0.28 -19.30
N TYR A 168 -14.07 -1.49 -18.99
CA TYR A 168 -12.69 -1.69 -18.55
C TYR A 168 -11.68 -1.25 -19.61
N LYS A 169 -11.84 -1.69 -20.87
CA LYS A 169 -10.91 -1.35 -21.96
C LYS A 169 -10.90 0.15 -22.26
N ASN A 170 -12.04 0.80 -22.12
CA ASN A 170 -12.22 2.22 -22.41
C ASN A 170 -12.13 3.11 -21.16
N SER A 171 -11.71 2.54 -20.02
CA SER A 171 -11.67 3.27 -18.76
C SER A 171 -10.64 4.40 -18.82
N GLU A 172 -11.04 5.60 -18.35
CA GLU A 172 -10.16 6.76 -18.23
C GLU A 172 -8.90 6.47 -17.38
N ILE A 173 -8.94 5.45 -16.51
CA ILE A 173 -7.76 5.04 -15.73
C ILE A 173 -6.61 4.55 -16.62
N PHE A 174 -6.91 4.04 -17.82
CA PHE A 174 -5.95 3.56 -18.81
C PHE A 174 -5.71 4.55 -19.96
N ASP A 175 -6.31 5.74 -19.89
CA ASP A 175 -6.04 6.81 -20.86
C ASP A 175 -4.59 7.30 -20.74
N SER A 176 -3.99 7.64 -21.87
CA SER A 176 -2.58 8.06 -21.94
C SER A 176 -2.31 9.47 -21.40
N GLU A 177 -3.31 10.35 -21.35
CA GLU A 177 -3.13 11.72 -20.81
C GLU A 177 -3.79 11.88 -19.45
N LYS A 178 -4.98 11.30 -19.30
CA LYS A 178 -5.85 11.43 -18.14
C LYS A 178 -5.65 10.34 -17.10
N GLY A 179 -4.98 9.26 -17.44
CA GLY A 179 -4.82 8.07 -16.62
C GLY A 179 -3.37 7.63 -16.50
N PHE A 180 -3.17 6.31 -16.49
CA PHE A 180 -1.89 5.68 -16.19
C PHE A 180 -1.25 5.02 -17.43
N GLY A 181 -1.77 5.32 -18.63
CA GLY A 181 -1.41 4.62 -19.86
C GLY A 181 -2.11 3.25 -19.97
N GLY A 182 -2.08 2.70 -21.18
CA GLY A 182 -2.78 1.49 -21.53
C GLY A 182 -2.02 0.20 -21.20
N ASN A 183 -2.26 -0.81 -22.04
CA ASN A 183 -1.64 -2.12 -21.96
C ASN A 183 -0.15 -2.06 -22.36
N GLY A 184 0.63 -3.05 -21.95
CA GLY A 184 1.99 -3.21 -22.42
C GLY A 184 2.03 -3.63 -23.89
N THR A 185 2.88 -2.96 -24.67
CA THR A 185 3.11 -3.26 -26.11
C THR A 185 4.57 -3.51 -26.43
N GLY A 186 5.48 -2.99 -25.59
CA GLY A 186 6.92 -3.07 -25.83
C GLY A 186 7.49 -4.44 -25.50
N LYS A 187 8.46 -4.89 -26.31
CA LYS A 187 9.14 -6.17 -26.08
C LYS A 187 10.00 -6.10 -24.83
N THR A 188 9.99 -7.19 -24.06
CA THR A 188 10.82 -7.38 -22.88
C THR A 188 11.13 -8.86 -22.72
N ASP A 189 12.31 -9.16 -22.17
CA ASP A 189 12.66 -10.51 -21.72
C ASP A 189 12.17 -10.76 -20.27
N TRP A 190 11.58 -9.74 -19.63
CA TRP A 190 10.98 -9.87 -18.32
C TRP A 190 9.73 -10.75 -18.34
N VAL A 191 9.49 -11.45 -17.24
CA VAL A 191 8.38 -12.39 -17.12
C VAL A 191 7.03 -11.67 -17.00
N ASP A 192 5.98 -12.33 -17.51
CA ASP A 192 4.57 -12.00 -17.27
C ASP A 192 4.03 -10.64 -17.77
N GLY A 193 4.73 -9.96 -18.68
CA GLY A 193 4.19 -8.73 -19.28
C GLY A 193 4.88 -8.24 -20.54
N LEU A 194 4.43 -7.09 -21.03
CA LEU A 194 5.08 -6.28 -22.05
C LEU A 194 5.35 -4.89 -21.48
N CYS A 195 6.38 -4.19 -21.94
CA CYS A 195 6.68 -2.84 -21.46
C CYS A 195 5.51 -1.89 -21.76
N VAL A 196 5.20 -1.02 -20.80
CA VAL A 196 4.32 0.13 -21.02
C VAL A 196 5.04 1.16 -21.89
N GLU A 197 4.42 1.53 -23.02
CA GLU A 197 5.00 2.44 -24.02
C GLU A 197 4.19 3.73 -24.21
N ASP A 198 3.11 3.92 -23.46
CA ASP A 198 2.24 5.09 -23.54
C ASP A 198 1.98 5.73 -22.17
N GLY A 199 1.42 6.93 -22.23
CA GLY A 199 1.02 7.74 -21.09
C GLY A 199 2.15 8.12 -20.13
N PRO A 200 1.82 8.46 -18.87
CA PRO A 200 2.80 9.06 -17.95
C PRO A 200 3.94 8.12 -17.61
N TYR A 201 3.79 6.81 -17.79
CA TYR A 201 4.80 5.81 -17.44
C TYR A 201 5.44 5.13 -18.66
N ALA A 202 5.27 5.69 -19.86
CA ALA A 202 6.01 5.27 -21.04
C ALA A 202 7.52 5.26 -20.76
N GLY A 203 8.16 4.10 -20.94
CA GLY A 203 9.60 3.93 -20.72
C GLY A 203 10.03 3.94 -19.25
N PHE A 204 9.10 3.95 -18.29
CA PHE A 204 9.40 3.89 -16.86
C PHE A 204 10.18 2.62 -16.53
N LYS A 205 11.26 2.75 -15.76
CA LYS A 205 12.15 1.65 -15.35
C LYS A 205 12.03 1.44 -13.85
N VAL A 206 11.98 0.20 -13.40
CA VAL A 206 11.99 -0.19 -11.99
C VAL A 206 13.22 -1.05 -11.72
N ASN A 207 13.76 -1.05 -10.50
CA ASN A 207 14.99 -1.80 -10.19
C ASN A 207 14.73 -3.11 -9.44
N PHE A 208 13.58 -3.23 -8.78
CA PHE A 208 13.20 -4.40 -8.00
C PHE A 208 12.20 -5.29 -8.76
N PRO A 209 12.32 -6.63 -8.70
CA PRO A 209 13.36 -7.41 -8.03
C PRO A 209 14.68 -7.45 -8.80
N GLU A 210 14.63 -7.16 -10.10
CA GLU A 210 15.78 -6.87 -10.95
C GLU A 210 15.43 -5.72 -11.90
N PRO A 211 16.39 -5.02 -12.52
CA PRO A 211 16.07 -3.91 -13.42
C PRO A 211 15.25 -4.33 -14.65
N HIS A 212 14.07 -3.72 -14.84
CA HIS A 212 13.21 -3.92 -16.01
C HIS A 212 12.36 -2.67 -16.32
N CYS A 213 11.66 -2.67 -17.45
CA CYS A 213 10.59 -1.69 -17.70
C CYS A 213 9.35 -2.03 -16.89
N LEU A 214 8.53 -1.04 -16.53
CA LEU A 214 7.20 -1.32 -16.00
C LEU A 214 6.43 -2.18 -17.00
N THR A 215 5.88 -3.31 -16.54
CA THR A 215 5.17 -4.25 -17.39
C THR A 215 3.69 -4.36 -17.09
N ARG A 216 2.88 -4.49 -18.16
CA ARG A 216 1.44 -4.82 -18.09
C ARG A 216 1.09 -5.88 -19.14
N ARG A 217 0.02 -6.64 -18.89
CA ARG A 217 -0.56 -7.56 -19.88
C ARG A 217 -2.03 -7.75 -19.60
N MET A 218 -2.77 -6.68 -19.83
CA MET A 218 -4.20 -6.63 -19.54
C MET A 218 -4.93 -7.69 -20.35
N ASN A 219 -5.68 -8.54 -19.63
CA ASN A 219 -6.50 -9.58 -20.23
C ASN A 219 -7.78 -9.76 -19.41
N VAL A 220 -8.85 -9.13 -19.88
CA VAL A 220 -10.15 -9.13 -19.21
C VAL A 220 -11.17 -9.87 -20.07
N THR A 221 -11.91 -10.77 -19.42
CA THR A 221 -13.02 -11.52 -20.00
C THR A 221 -14.32 -11.19 -19.25
N ASP A 222 -15.47 -11.58 -19.79
CA ASP A 222 -16.75 -11.42 -19.09
C ASP A 222 -16.76 -12.13 -17.74
N LEU A 223 -16.04 -13.26 -17.61
CA LEU A 223 -15.87 -13.95 -16.32
C LEU A 223 -14.93 -13.23 -15.36
N SER A 224 -14.00 -12.40 -15.86
CA SER A 224 -13.12 -11.60 -15.02
C SER A 224 -13.93 -10.52 -14.31
N VAL A 225 -14.70 -9.73 -15.08
CA VAL A 225 -15.39 -8.52 -14.59
C VAL A 225 -16.49 -8.78 -13.57
N THR A 226 -17.02 -10.01 -13.51
CA THR A 226 -17.97 -10.40 -12.47
C THR A 226 -17.38 -10.37 -11.06
N ASN A 227 -16.05 -10.35 -10.92
CA ASN A 227 -15.36 -10.35 -9.64
C ASN A 227 -15.18 -8.97 -9.00
N TRP A 228 -15.64 -7.89 -9.65
CA TRP A 228 -15.57 -6.53 -9.10
C TRP A 228 -16.76 -5.65 -9.51
N ASN A 229 -17.87 -6.25 -9.95
CA ASN A 229 -19.07 -5.49 -10.26
C ASN A 229 -19.80 -5.04 -8.97
N LYS A 230 -20.69 -4.04 -9.11
CA LYS A 230 -21.46 -3.49 -7.98
C LYS A 230 -22.26 -4.54 -7.22
N SER A 231 -22.81 -5.56 -7.90
CA SER A 231 -23.61 -6.62 -7.27
C SER A 231 -22.78 -7.49 -6.33
N LEU A 232 -21.59 -7.92 -6.76
CA LEU A 232 -20.68 -8.68 -5.91
C LEU A 232 -20.17 -7.84 -4.74
N VAL A 233 -19.75 -6.59 -5.01
CA VAL A 233 -19.31 -5.70 -3.93
C VAL A 233 -20.42 -5.52 -2.91
N HIS A 234 -21.67 -5.27 -3.36
CA HIS A 234 -22.83 -5.18 -2.46
C HIS A 234 -22.99 -6.44 -1.61
N GLN A 235 -22.86 -7.64 -2.17
CA GLN A 235 -22.91 -8.90 -1.40
C GLN A 235 -21.81 -8.99 -0.34
N ILE A 236 -20.58 -8.59 -0.68
CA ILE A 236 -19.44 -8.59 0.25
C ILE A 236 -19.69 -7.60 1.40
N MET A 237 -20.23 -6.42 1.11
CA MET A 237 -20.54 -5.41 2.13
C MET A 237 -21.58 -5.87 3.17
N GLN A 238 -22.34 -6.94 2.88
CA GLN A 238 -23.32 -7.52 3.82
C GLN A 238 -22.72 -8.50 4.83
N TYR A 239 -21.43 -8.87 4.72
CA TYR A 239 -20.83 -9.76 5.72
C TYR A 239 -20.86 -9.12 7.11
N PRO A 240 -21.32 -9.84 8.15
CA PRO A 240 -21.51 -9.25 9.47
C PRO A 240 -20.21 -9.10 10.25
N ASP A 241 -19.20 -9.89 9.88
CA ASP A 241 -17.92 -10.02 10.59
C ASP A 241 -16.71 -9.72 9.69
N TYR A 242 -15.63 -9.28 10.33
CA TYR A 242 -14.38 -8.90 9.69
C TYR A 242 -13.78 -10.07 8.90
N LEU A 243 -13.79 -11.29 9.47
CA LEU A 243 -13.15 -12.46 8.86
C LEU A 243 -13.71 -12.76 7.46
N ASN A 244 -15.04 -12.84 7.34
CA ASN A 244 -15.68 -13.06 6.05
C ASN A 244 -15.55 -11.83 5.14
N PHE A 245 -15.61 -10.62 5.69
CA PHE A 245 -15.47 -9.39 4.91
C PHE A 245 -14.09 -9.27 4.23
N TRP A 246 -12.98 -9.38 5.00
CA TRP A 246 -11.64 -9.27 4.42
C TRP A 246 -11.32 -10.42 3.47
N ASN A 247 -11.70 -11.64 3.82
CA ASN A 247 -11.38 -12.81 3.02
C ASN A 247 -12.07 -12.77 1.64
N ASN A 248 -13.31 -12.28 1.56
CA ASN A 248 -14.01 -12.15 0.28
C ASN A 248 -13.56 -10.89 -0.49
N THR A 249 -13.32 -9.77 0.20
CA THR A 249 -12.77 -8.56 -0.47
C THR A 249 -11.41 -8.85 -1.11
N GLU A 250 -10.53 -9.59 -0.42
CA GLU A 250 -9.21 -9.89 -0.94
C GLU A 250 -9.26 -10.91 -2.10
N ARG A 251 -9.96 -12.03 -1.93
CA ARG A 251 -9.96 -13.12 -2.93
C ARG A 251 -10.72 -12.81 -4.22
N PHE A 252 -11.66 -11.88 -4.15
CA PHE A 252 -12.47 -11.49 -5.30
C PHE A 252 -11.95 -10.17 -5.90
N PRO A 253 -12.46 -8.98 -5.53
CA PRO A 253 -12.09 -7.77 -6.27
C PRO A 253 -10.58 -7.47 -6.22
N HIS A 254 -9.91 -7.66 -5.09
CA HIS A 254 -8.47 -7.39 -4.99
C HIS A 254 -7.62 -8.29 -5.91
N ASP A 255 -7.65 -9.61 -5.71
CA ASP A 255 -6.84 -10.55 -6.48
C ASP A 255 -7.14 -10.47 -7.99
N ARG A 256 -8.40 -10.16 -8.34
CA ARG A 256 -8.86 -10.15 -9.72
C ARG A 256 -8.50 -8.87 -10.45
N ILE A 257 -8.45 -7.72 -9.78
CA ILE A 257 -7.91 -6.49 -10.35
C ILE A 257 -6.39 -6.57 -10.50
N HIS A 258 -5.69 -7.14 -9.52
CA HIS A 258 -4.26 -7.45 -9.68
C HIS A 258 -4.00 -8.34 -10.91
N GLY A 259 -4.81 -9.40 -11.06
CA GLY A 259 -4.74 -10.30 -12.21
C GLY A 259 -5.16 -9.67 -13.55
N SER A 260 -6.07 -8.69 -13.55
CA SER A 260 -6.59 -8.07 -14.77
C SER A 260 -5.60 -7.11 -15.43
N ILE A 261 -4.75 -6.45 -14.63
CA ILE A 261 -3.65 -5.62 -15.12
C ILE A 261 -2.46 -6.49 -15.54
N SER A 262 -2.19 -7.57 -14.79
CA SER A 262 -1.06 -8.47 -15.00
C SER A 262 0.30 -7.75 -14.95
N GLY A 263 1.37 -8.34 -15.51
CA GLY A 263 2.71 -7.75 -15.44
C GLY A 263 3.16 -7.60 -13.99
N ASP A 264 3.75 -6.45 -13.67
CA ASP A 264 4.25 -6.18 -12.32
C ASP A 264 3.11 -6.14 -11.30
N MET A 265 1.94 -5.62 -11.68
CA MET A 265 0.76 -5.52 -10.81
C MET A 265 0.28 -6.88 -10.30
N ARG A 266 0.55 -7.99 -10.98
CA ARG A 266 0.13 -9.33 -10.53
C ARG A 266 1.11 -9.97 -9.52
N ARG A 267 2.30 -9.42 -9.38
CA ARG A 267 3.39 -10.04 -8.62
C ARG A 267 3.42 -9.54 -7.18
N GLN A 268 4.23 -10.19 -6.35
CA GLN A 268 4.46 -9.76 -4.96
C GLN A 268 5.18 -8.39 -4.87
N TYR A 269 5.74 -7.91 -5.98
CA TYR A 269 6.26 -6.56 -6.16
C TYR A 269 5.28 -5.63 -6.90
N SER A 270 3.98 -5.89 -6.76
CA SER A 270 2.92 -5.08 -7.37
C SER A 270 2.97 -3.58 -7.09
N PRO A 271 3.58 -3.06 -5.99
CA PRO A 271 3.80 -1.62 -5.84
C PRO A 271 4.70 -0.97 -6.90
N ASN A 272 5.38 -1.77 -7.75
CA ASN A 272 6.04 -1.27 -8.96
C ASN A 272 5.05 -0.62 -9.93
N GLU A 273 3.80 -1.08 -9.94
CA GLU A 273 2.73 -0.49 -10.72
C GLU A 273 2.12 0.69 -9.94
N PRO A 274 2.19 1.94 -10.45
CA PRO A 274 1.62 3.09 -9.75
C PRO A 274 0.10 2.99 -9.49
N LEU A 275 -0.66 2.24 -10.29
CA LEU A 275 -2.07 1.95 -10.04
C LEU A 275 -2.32 1.14 -8.76
N PHE A 276 -1.31 0.47 -8.21
CA PHE A 276 -1.40 -0.27 -6.95
C PHE A 276 -2.03 0.57 -5.84
N PHE A 277 -1.58 1.81 -5.68
CA PHE A 277 -2.03 2.65 -4.57
C PHE A 277 -3.47 3.15 -4.76
N LEU A 278 -3.92 3.38 -5.99
CA LEU A 278 -5.32 3.73 -6.26
C LEU A 278 -6.25 2.53 -6.06
N HIS A 279 -5.78 1.34 -6.46
CA HIS A 279 -6.47 0.08 -6.19
C HIS A 279 -6.62 -0.13 -4.67
N HIS A 280 -5.51 -0.11 -3.92
CA HIS A 280 -5.57 -0.31 -2.48
C HIS A 280 -6.33 0.80 -1.74
N THR A 281 -6.39 2.02 -2.29
CA THR A 281 -7.22 3.10 -1.70
C THR A 281 -8.73 2.85 -1.90
N GLN A 282 -9.15 2.17 -2.98
CA GLN A 282 -10.53 1.70 -3.14
C GLN A 282 -10.83 0.51 -2.21
N ILE A 283 -9.86 -0.40 -1.98
CA ILE A 283 -10.00 -1.46 -0.97
C ILE A 283 -10.17 -0.85 0.44
N ASP A 284 -9.36 0.15 0.78
CA ASP A 284 -9.44 0.90 2.03
C ASP A 284 -10.79 1.65 2.15
N ARG A 285 -11.29 2.20 1.04
CA ARG A 285 -12.61 2.83 0.97
C ARG A 285 -13.72 1.84 1.32
N LEU A 286 -13.74 0.66 0.70
CA LEU A 286 -14.74 -0.37 0.99
C LEU A 286 -14.69 -0.80 2.46
N TRP A 287 -13.49 -0.95 3.04
CA TRP A 287 -13.36 -1.27 4.46
C TRP A 287 -13.89 -0.15 5.36
N THR A 288 -13.57 1.10 5.05
CA THR A 288 -14.06 2.27 5.80
C THR A 288 -15.59 2.35 5.78
N ILE A 289 -16.22 2.14 4.61
CA ILE A 289 -17.69 2.09 4.46
C ILE A 289 -18.27 0.91 5.25
N TRP A 290 -17.66 -0.27 5.16
CA TRP A 290 -18.13 -1.46 5.88
C TRP A 290 -18.07 -1.24 7.39
N GLN A 291 -17.00 -0.65 7.90
CA GLN A 291 -16.90 -0.27 9.31
C GLN A 291 -18.00 0.73 9.68
N GLY A 292 -18.25 1.73 8.83
CA GLY A 292 -19.34 2.71 9.00
C GLY A 292 -19.27 3.46 10.33
N ARG A 293 -18.07 3.53 10.93
CA ARG A 293 -17.81 3.93 12.33
C ARG A 293 -18.74 3.27 13.36
N ASN A 294 -19.17 2.04 13.10
CA ASN A 294 -19.86 1.22 14.06
C ASN A 294 -18.86 0.67 15.09
N GLU A 295 -19.08 0.92 16.38
CA GLU A 295 -18.15 0.54 17.46
C GLU A 295 -17.73 -0.93 17.42
N THR A 296 -18.67 -1.83 17.10
CA THR A 296 -18.36 -3.26 16.97
C THR A 296 -17.39 -3.51 15.82
N ARG A 297 -17.64 -2.93 14.65
CA ARG A 297 -16.79 -3.13 13.45
C ARG A 297 -15.46 -2.39 13.49
N LEU A 298 -15.35 -1.32 14.27
CA LEU A 298 -14.07 -0.65 14.54
C LEU A 298 -13.13 -1.52 15.40
N HIS A 299 -13.67 -2.47 16.16
CA HIS A 299 -12.87 -3.38 17.00
C HIS A 299 -12.92 -4.84 16.50
N ASP A 300 -13.64 -5.12 15.42
CA ASP A 300 -13.74 -6.45 14.83
C ASP A 300 -12.49 -6.75 14.00
N TYR A 301 -11.69 -7.70 14.48
CA TYR A 301 -10.43 -8.11 13.88
C TYR A 301 -10.16 -9.58 14.18
N ALA A 302 -10.21 -10.41 13.13
CA ALA A 302 -10.12 -11.85 13.25
C ALA A 302 -9.51 -12.50 12.01
N GLY A 303 -8.89 -13.67 12.20
CA GLY A 303 -8.27 -14.46 11.14
C GLY A 303 -6.86 -14.93 11.49
N ASN A 304 -6.23 -15.55 10.51
CA ASN A 304 -4.85 -16.01 10.60
C ASN A 304 -3.86 -14.85 10.48
N THR A 305 -2.70 -14.98 11.13
CA THR A 305 -1.62 -13.97 11.09
C THR A 305 -0.53 -14.28 10.05
N VAL A 306 -0.59 -15.48 9.44
CA VAL A 306 0.33 -15.94 8.40
C VAL A 306 -0.46 -16.75 7.37
N GLN A 307 -0.08 -16.63 6.10
CA GLN A 307 -0.69 -17.37 5.00
C GLN A 307 -0.71 -18.88 5.25
N ASN A 308 -1.70 -19.55 4.66
CA ASN A 308 -1.90 -21.01 4.71
C ASN A 308 -2.14 -21.57 6.13
N SER A 309 -2.32 -20.71 7.13
CA SER A 309 -2.84 -21.11 8.45
C SER A 309 -4.35 -20.91 8.51
N THR A 310 -5.05 -21.85 9.13
CA THR A 310 -6.49 -21.73 9.44
C THR A 310 -6.74 -21.30 10.88
N VAL A 311 -5.68 -21.13 11.68
CA VAL A 311 -5.81 -20.77 13.09
C VAL A 311 -6.06 -19.28 13.22
N SER A 312 -7.17 -18.91 13.87
CA SER A 312 -7.49 -17.52 14.17
C SER A 312 -6.70 -17.04 15.39
N THR A 313 -5.58 -16.37 15.16
CA THR A 313 -4.67 -15.87 16.22
C THR A 313 -4.50 -14.36 16.21
N ALA A 314 -5.17 -13.67 15.30
CA ALA A 314 -5.06 -12.22 15.12
C ALA A 314 -5.59 -11.44 16.34
N ARG A 315 -4.91 -10.36 16.70
CA ARG A 315 -5.25 -9.43 17.79
C ARG A 315 -4.95 -8.00 17.38
N LEU A 316 -5.71 -7.04 17.90
CA LEU A 316 -5.48 -5.60 17.67
C LEU A 316 -4.09 -5.12 18.11
N SER A 317 -3.49 -5.78 19.11
CA SER A 317 -2.12 -5.50 19.57
C SER A 317 -1.03 -6.13 18.68
N ASN A 318 -1.39 -6.84 17.60
CA ASN A 318 -0.41 -7.37 16.67
C ASN A 318 0.32 -6.23 15.96
N LYS A 319 1.60 -6.47 15.68
CA LYS A 319 2.48 -5.48 15.08
C LYS A 319 2.37 -5.48 13.56
N LEU A 320 2.31 -4.29 12.97
CA LEU A 320 2.43 -4.03 11.55
C LEU A 320 3.88 -3.68 11.23
N TYR A 321 4.59 -4.61 10.59
CA TYR A 321 5.99 -4.44 10.20
C TYR A 321 6.10 -3.91 8.77
N THR A 322 7.12 -3.10 8.49
CA THR A 322 7.41 -2.54 7.15
C THR A 322 8.88 -2.69 6.77
N LEU A 323 9.59 -3.62 7.43
CA LEU A 323 11.01 -3.91 7.24
C LEU A 323 11.95 -2.70 7.28
N GLY A 324 11.60 -1.69 8.07
CA GLY A 324 12.41 -0.47 8.22
C GLY A 324 11.99 0.68 7.32
N LEU A 325 11.01 0.49 6.42
CA LEU A 325 10.44 1.59 5.63
C LEU A 325 9.77 2.64 6.53
N ALA A 326 9.23 2.21 7.67
CA ALA A 326 8.62 3.07 8.66
C ALA A 326 8.63 2.42 10.06
N PRO A 327 8.32 3.18 11.13
CA PRO A 327 8.18 2.64 12.47
C PRO A 327 7.14 1.51 12.55
N VAL A 328 7.39 0.53 13.42
CA VAL A 328 6.42 -0.54 13.70
C VAL A 328 5.23 0.05 14.45
N ARG A 329 4.02 -0.32 14.02
CA ARG A 329 2.76 0.12 14.62
C ARG A 329 1.90 -1.05 15.07
N GLU A 330 0.81 -0.79 15.78
CA GLU A 330 -0.18 -1.80 16.11
C GLU A 330 -1.34 -1.79 15.12
N VAL A 331 -2.08 -2.89 15.02
CA VAL A 331 -3.29 -2.94 14.20
C VAL A 331 -4.32 -1.93 14.70
N GLU A 332 -4.45 -1.76 16.02
CA GLU A 332 -5.37 -0.80 16.65
C GLU A 332 -5.18 0.64 16.13
N ASP A 333 -3.96 1.03 15.79
CA ASP A 333 -3.64 2.37 15.26
C ASP A 333 -4.33 2.68 13.92
N TYR A 334 -4.76 1.65 13.18
CA TYR A 334 -5.29 1.78 11.81
C TYR A 334 -6.74 1.34 11.65
N MET A 335 -7.44 1.04 12.74
CA MET A 335 -8.82 0.57 12.65
C MET A 335 -9.83 1.68 12.34
N ASP A 336 -9.56 2.93 12.70
CA ASP A 336 -10.48 4.07 12.44
C ASP A 336 -9.72 5.19 11.71
N THR A 337 -10.23 5.62 10.55
CA THR A 337 -9.61 6.66 9.72
C THR A 337 -9.69 8.06 10.33
N LEU A 338 -10.42 8.22 11.44
CA LEU A 338 -10.59 9.48 12.18
C LEU A 338 -9.99 9.45 13.58
N SER A 339 -9.22 8.43 13.95
CA SER A 339 -8.54 8.39 15.25
C SER A 339 -7.09 7.90 15.13
N ASN A 340 -6.39 7.82 16.25
CA ASN A 340 -4.99 7.34 16.32
C ASN A 340 -4.02 8.08 15.38
N GLY A 341 -4.27 9.38 15.16
CA GLY A 341 -3.48 10.24 14.27
C GLY A 341 -3.89 10.18 12.80
N LEU A 342 -4.88 9.36 12.44
CA LEU A 342 -5.53 9.37 11.13
C LEU A 342 -6.61 10.44 11.08
N CYS A 343 -6.76 11.08 9.93
CA CYS A 343 -7.72 12.17 9.74
C CYS A 343 -8.14 12.28 8.27
N TYR A 344 -8.79 11.24 7.74
CA TYR A 344 -9.31 11.24 6.37
C TYR A 344 -10.65 10.51 6.22
N THR A 345 -11.37 10.85 5.16
CA THR A 345 -12.63 10.23 4.74
C THR A 345 -12.67 10.11 3.21
N TYR A 346 -13.77 9.58 2.69
CA TYR A 346 -14.07 9.44 1.26
C TYR A 346 -15.24 10.34 0.86
N ASP A 347 -15.22 10.81 -0.37
CA ASP A 347 -16.23 11.72 -0.95
C ASP A 347 -17.64 11.11 -1.07
N ASP A 348 -17.79 9.82 -0.86
CA ASP A 348 -19.07 9.10 -0.91
C ASP A 348 -19.33 8.23 0.34
N ILE A 349 -18.74 8.56 1.49
CA ILE A 349 -18.90 7.78 2.73
C ILE A 349 -20.36 7.71 3.23
N GLU A 350 -21.20 8.67 2.83
CA GLU A 350 -22.63 8.67 3.13
C GLU A 350 -23.41 7.65 2.29
N TRP A 351 -22.83 7.18 1.18
CA TRP A 351 -23.45 6.18 0.32
C TRP A 351 -23.29 4.79 0.93
N ARG A 352 -24.32 4.35 1.66
CA ARG A 352 -24.44 2.96 2.10
C ARG A 352 -24.88 2.13 0.90
N TYR A 353 -24.09 1.12 0.53
CA TYR A 353 -24.48 0.05 -0.39
C TYR A 353 -25.78 -0.61 0.14
N GLY A 354 -26.95 -0.09 -0.27
CA GLY A 354 -28.26 -0.44 0.28
C GLY A 354 -29.32 0.69 0.22
N ASP A 355 -28.91 1.95 0.13
CA ASP A 355 -29.83 3.12 -0.01
C ASP A 355 -30.10 3.47 -1.49
N ASP A 356 -29.72 2.59 -2.42
CA ASP A 356 -29.94 2.78 -3.85
C ASP A 356 -31.39 2.42 -4.22
N ASP A 357 -32.28 3.37 -4.00
CA ASP A 357 -33.67 3.39 -4.52
C ASP A 357 -33.70 3.48 -6.07
N GLY A 358 -32.57 3.27 -6.76
CA GLY A 358 -32.45 3.41 -8.21
C GLY A 358 -32.39 4.87 -8.67
N LYS A 359 -31.95 5.80 -7.81
CA LYS A 359 -31.72 7.19 -8.21
C LYS A 359 -30.25 7.41 -8.48
N ASP A 360 -29.94 7.40 -9.77
CA ASP A 360 -28.68 7.82 -10.35
C ASP A 360 -28.35 9.25 -9.87
N HIS A 361 -27.45 9.37 -8.88
CA HIS A 361 -27.05 10.66 -8.28
C HIS A 361 -26.06 11.45 -9.15
N ASP A 362 -25.75 10.97 -10.36
CA ASP A 362 -24.70 11.53 -11.23
C ASP A 362 -25.20 12.64 -12.19
N LYS A 363 -26.24 13.41 -11.82
CA LYS A 363 -26.88 14.39 -12.73
C LYS A 363 -26.89 15.87 -12.33
N ASP A 364 -26.39 16.28 -11.16
CA ASP A 364 -26.56 17.67 -10.70
C ASP A 364 -25.25 18.46 -10.56
N HIS A 365 -24.34 18.36 -11.54
CA HIS A 365 -23.16 19.25 -11.57
C HIS A 365 -22.94 20.05 -12.86
N ASP A 366 -23.95 20.18 -13.73
CA ASP A 366 -23.78 21.02 -14.92
C ASP A 366 -25.04 21.83 -15.28
N LYS A 367 -25.38 22.78 -14.42
CA LYS A 367 -26.22 23.94 -14.77
C LYS A 367 -25.85 25.13 -13.89
N ASP A 368 -24.84 25.88 -14.30
CA ASP A 368 -24.76 27.32 -14.06
C ASP A 368 -23.68 27.93 -14.95
N HIS A 369 -23.97 28.02 -16.25
CA HIS A 369 -23.41 29.03 -17.16
C HIS A 369 -24.31 29.13 -18.39
N ASP A 370 -25.35 29.98 -18.30
CA ASP A 370 -25.74 30.94 -19.34
C ASP A 370 -27.08 31.61 -18.97
N ASN A 371 -26.98 32.84 -18.45
CA ASN A 371 -27.85 33.97 -18.80
C ASN A 371 -27.26 35.29 -18.29
#